data_AF-A0A8T6SRG8-F1
#
_entry.id   AF-A0A8T6SRG8-F1
#
_cell.length_a   1.000
_cell.length_b   1.000
_cell.length_c   1.000
_cell.angle_alpha   90.00
_cell.angle_beta   90.00
_cell.angle_gamma   90.00
#
_symmetry.space_group_name_H-M   'P 1'
#
loop_
_entity.id
_entity.type
_entity.pdbx_description
1 polymer ?
#
loop_
_entity_poly.entity_id
_entity_poly.type
_entity_poly.pdbx_seq_one_letter_code
_entity_poly.pdbx_strand_id
1 'polypeptide(L)'
;MLIGIHVLGNLLAFLFISVHFAHQLGRPPQFFPKLGTGVTLVAAVILLVLTGFFQRFLIVRRLRRYWRFIHVSVTMSFYLIILVHILHGLGII
;
A
#
# COMPACT_ATOMS: atom_id res chain seq x y z
N MET A 1 9.91 -9.66 18.45
CA MET A 1 9.33 -10.50 17.38
C MET A 1 8.21 -9.81 16.61
N LEU A 2 7.18 -9.24 17.28
CA LEU A 2 6.00 -8.66 16.61
C LEU A 2 6.34 -7.60 15.53
N ILE A 3 7.27 -6.69 15.81
CA ILE A 3 7.70 -5.65 14.84
C ILE A 3 8.37 -6.26 13.60
N GLY A 4 9.12 -7.35 13.77
CA GLY A 4 9.81 -8.02 12.67
C GLY A 4 8.82 -8.68 11.71
N ILE A 5 7.84 -9.40 12.28
CA ILE A 5 6.74 -10.03 11.52
C ILE A 5 5.89 -8.96 10.82
N HIS A 6 5.57 -7.88 11.51
CA HIS A 6 4.83 -6.76 10.93
C HIS A 6 5.55 -6.15 9.71
N VAL A 7 6.86 -5.87 9.83
CA VAL A 7 7.63 -5.33 8.72
C VAL A 7 7.73 -6.33 7.58
N LEU A 8 8.05 -7.59 7.86
CA LEU A 8 8.17 -8.64 6.84
C LEU A 8 6.84 -8.83 6.09
N GLY A 9 5.73 -8.93 6.82
CA GLY A 9 4.40 -9.09 6.23
C GLY A 9 4.02 -7.92 5.33
N ASN A 10 4.30 -6.68 5.74
CA ASN A 10 4.05 -5.50 4.91
C ASN A 10 4.92 -5.45 3.65
N LEU A 11 6.18 -5.87 3.73
CA LEU A 11 7.06 -5.94 2.56
C LEU A 11 6.62 -7.03 1.58
N LEU A 12 6.16 -8.18 2.08
CA LEU A 12 5.57 -9.23 1.24
C LEU A 12 4.27 -8.74 0.58
N ALA A 13 3.40 -8.04 1.33
CA ALA A 13 2.19 -7.45 0.76
C ALA A 13 2.52 -6.43 -0.33
N PHE A 14 3.49 -5.53 -0.08
CA PHE A 14 3.98 -4.58 -1.08
C PHE A 14 4.50 -5.27 -2.34
N LEU A 15 5.27 -6.35 -2.18
CA LEU A 15 5.78 -7.15 -3.30
C LEU A 15 4.62 -7.73 -4.13
N PHE A 16 3.66 -8.40 -3.49
CA PHE A 16 2.54 -9.01 -4.21
C PHE A 16 1.64 -7.99 -4.90
N ILE A 17 1.36 -6.85 -4.24
CA ILE A 17 0.61 -5.75 -4.87
C ILE A 17 1.36 -5.20 -6.09
N SER A 18 2.69 -5.04 -5.98
CA SER A 18 3.52 -4.56 -7.09
C SER A 18 3.54 -5.55 -8.25
N VAL A 19 3.69 -6.84 -7.99
CA VAL A 19 3.63 -7.90 -9.01
C VAL A 19 2.25 -7.93 -9.67
N HIS A 20 1.17 -7.86 -8.89
CA HIS A 20 -0.20 -7.79 -9.40
C HIS A 20 -0.37 -6.59 -10.34
N PHE A 21 0.04 -5.39 -9.90
CA PHE A 21 -0.09 -4.17 -10.70
C PHE A 21 0.78 -4.18 -11.97
N ALA A 22 2.02 -4.67 -11.87
CA ALA A 22 2.90 -4.81 -13.03
C ALA A 22 2.31 -5.77 -14.07
N HIS A 23 1.71 -6.88 -13.63
CA HIS A 23 1.00 -7.79 -14.52
C HIS A 23 -0.19 -7.12 -15.23
N GLN A 24 -0.93 -6.25 -14.54
CA GLN A 24 -2.02 -5.48 -15.15
C GLN A 24 -1.52 -4.50 -16.22
N LEU A 25 -0.39 -3.83 -15.97
CA LEU A 25 0.23 -2.91 -16.93
C LEU A 25 0.81 -3.62 -18.16
N GLY A 26 1.28 -4.85 -18.00
CA GLY A 26 1.84 -5.66 -19.09
C GLY A 26 0.80 -6.25 -20.05
N ARG A 27 -0.51 -6.00 -19.82
CA ARG A 27 -1.56 -6.54 -20.69
C ARG A 27 -1.54 -5.85 -22.06
N PRO A 28 -1.81 -6.60 -23.15
CA PRO A 28 -1.88 -6.02 -24.48
C PRO A 28 -2.97 -4.94 -24.56
N PRO A 29 -2.86 -3.94 -25.45
CA PRO A 29 -3.79 -2.80 -25.51
C PRO A 29 -5.27 -3.19 -25.62
N GLN A 30 -5.55 -4.32 -26.27
CA GLN A 30 -6.88 -4.89 -26.47
C GLN A 30 -7.56 -5.33 -25.15
N PHE A 31 -6.75 -5.65 -24.13
CA PHE A 31 -7.17 -6.11 -22.81
C PHE A 31 -6.67 -5.19 -21.69
N PHE A 32 -6.32 -3.95 -22.04
CA PHE A 32 -5.75 -3.02 -21.07
C PHE A 32 -6.79 -2.70 -19.98
N PRO A 33 -6.49 -2.96 -18.70
CA PRO A 33 -7.46 -2.79 -17.64
C PRO A 33 -7.70 -1.31 -17.36
N LYS A 34 -8.92 -0.98 -16.93
CA LYS A 34 -9.19 0.34 -16.33
C LYS A 34 -8.47 0.38 -14.98
N LEU A 35 -7.28 0.99 -14.96
CA LEU A 35 -6.40 0.99 -13.79
C LEU A 35 -7.05 1.57 -12.52
N GLY A 36 -7.97 2.54 -12.68
CA GLY A 36 -8.91 3.00 -11.65
C GLY A 36 -8.34 3.06 -10.23
N THR A 37 -8.95 2.30 -9.32
CA THR A 37 -8.57 2.19 -7.89
C THR A 37 -7.22 1.51 -7.65
N GLY A 38 -6.68 0.79 -8.64
CA GLY A 38 -5.39 0.08 -8.55
C GLY A 38 -4.19 1.03 -8.47
N VAL A 39 -4.22 2.16 -9.18
CA VAL A 39 -3.17 3.20 -9.09
C VAL A 39 -3.16 3.81 -7.69
N THR A 40 -4.34 4.11 -7.15
CA THR A 40 -4.50 4.63 -5.79
C THR A 40 -3.99 3.64 -4.75
N LEU A 41 -4.25 2.35 -4.92
CA LEU A 41 -3.76 1.30 -4.03
C LEU A 41 -2.23 1.21 -4.03
N VAL A 42 -1.60 1.30 -5.21
CA VAL A 42 -0.13 1.31 -5.33
C VAL A 42 0.47 2.54 -4.64
N ALA A 43 -0.09 3.73 -4.85
CA ALA A 43 0.36 4.93 -4.17
C ALA A 43 0.23 4.81 -2.64
N ALA A 44 -0.89 4.27 -2.15
CA ALA A 44 -1.14 4.07 -0.73
C ALA A 44 -0.14 3.10 -0.10
N VAL A 45 0.17 1.97 -0.73
CA VAL A 45 1.13 1.01 -0.19
C VAL A 45 2.57 1.55 -0.22
N ILE A 46 2.94 2.35 -1.23
CA ILE A 46 4.24 3.04 -1.26
C ILE A 46 4.35 3.99 -0.07
N LEU A 47 3.35 4.84 0.15
CA LEU A 47 3.33 5.75 1.30
C LEU A 47 3.37 5.00 2.63
N LEU A 48 2.67 3.87 2.74
CA LEU A 48 2.67 3.04 3.95
C LEU A 48 4.08 2.51 4.27
N VAL A 49 4.78 1.99 3.26
CA VAL A 49 6.15 1.48 3.40
C VAL A 49 7.11 2.62 3.74
N LEU A 50 7.04 3.76 3.04
CA LEU A 50 7.91 4.91 3.28
C LEU A 50 7.73 5.48 4.69
N THR A 51 6.47 5.67 5.14
CA THR A 51 6.18 6.16 6.49
C THR A 51 6.61 5.18 7.57
N GLY A 52 6.45 3.87 7.34
CA GLY A 52 6.95 2.82 8.23
C GLY A 52 8.49 2.81 8.32
N PHE A 53 9.18 3.02 7.20
CA PHE A 53 10.62 3.16 7.15
C PHE A 53 11.09 4.38 7.94
N PHE A 54 10.50 5.55 7.69
CA PHE A 54 10.84 6.80 8.41
C PHE A 54 10.59 6.70 9.91
N GLN A 55 9.51 6.03 10.33
CA GLN A 55 9.24 5.77 11.73
C GLN A 55 10.26 4.82 12.37
N ARG A 56 10.70 3.77 11.65
CA ARG A 56 11.64 2.77 12.17
C ARG A 56 13.07 3.30 12.29
N PHE A 57 13.55 4.03 11.28
CA PHE A 57 14.91 4.58 11.27
C PHE A 57 15.01 5.95 11.94
N LEU A 58 13.91 6.47 12.51
CA LEU A 58 13.85 7.69 13.30
C LEU A 58 14.53 8.88 12.61
N ILE A 59 14.32 9.03 11.29
CA ILE A 59 15.00 10.03 10.45
C ILE A 59 14.90 11.45 11.03
N VAL A 60 13.89 11.72 11.87
CA VAL A 60 13.91 12.85 12.81
C VAL A 60 13.27 12.44 14.14
N ARG A 61 14.07 12.17 15.18
CA ARG A 61 13.59 11.77 16.52
C ARG A 61 12.52 12.71 17.11
N ARG A 62 12.64 14.03 16.86
CA ARG A 62 11.67 15.05 17.29
C ARG A 62 10.28 14.88 16.66
N LEU A 63 10.22 14.27 15.48
CA LEU A 63 8.97 14.07 14.72
C LEU A 63 8.33 12.69 14.95
N ARG A 64 8.85 11.87 15.88
CA ARG A 64 8.34 10.50 16.11
C ARG A 64 6.82 10.43 16.30
N ARG A 65 6.22 11.40 17.00
CA ARG A 65 4.76 11.46 17.22
C ARG A 65 4.01 11.72 15.91
N TYR A 66 4.52 12.62 15.07
CA TYR A 66 3.95 12.91 13.76
C TYR A 66 4.10 11.73 12.80
N TRP A 67 5.29 11.10 12.76
CA TRP A 67 5.50 9.90 11.95
C TRP A 67 4.54 8.77 12.33
N ARG A 68 4.33 8.54 13.63
CA ARG A 68 3.35 7.57 14.11
C ARG A 68 1.93 7.92 13.69
N PHE A 69 1.53 9.19 13.83
CA PHE A 69 0.21 9.64 13.40
C PHE A 69 0.02 9.44 11.90
N ILE A 70 0.95 9.90 11.07
CA ILE A 70 0.89 9.76 9.61
C ILE A 70 0.86 8.29 9.22
N HIS A 71 1.74 7.46 9.79
CA HIS A 71 1.79 6.04 9.47
C HIS A 71 0.46 5.35 9.78
N VAL A 72 -0.12 5.56 10.98
CA VAL A 72 -1.42 4.99 11.35
C VAL A 72 -2.53 5.48 10.42
N SER A 73 -2.57 6.78 10.09
CA SER A 73 -3.56 7.33 9.16
C SER A 73 -3.44 6.71 7.76
N VAL A 74 -2.22 6.57 7.25
CA VAL A 74 -1.97 5.92 5.95
C VAL A 74 -2.35 4.44 5.99
N THR A 75 -2.10 3.72 7.09
CA THR A 75 -2.55 2.33 7.28
C THR A 75 -4.07 2.22 7.18
N MET A 76 -4.81 3.11 7.87
CA MET A 76 -6.27 3.12 7.81
C MET A 76 -6.78 3.39 6.40
N SER A 77 -6.21 4.40 5.72
CA SER A 77 -6.54 4.69 4.33
C SER A 77 -6.23 3.52 3.40
N PHE A 78 -5.10 2.85 3.57
CA PHE A 78 -4.74 1.66 2.79
C PHE A 78 -5.79 0.55 2.91
N TYR A 79 -6.26 0.26 4.13
CA TYR A 79 -7.29 -0.76 4.34
C TYR A 79 -8.65 -0.39 3.71
N LEU A 80 -9.02 0.90 3.70
CA LEU A 80 -10.21 1.36 3.00
C LEU A 80 -10.06 1.24 1.48
N ILE A 81 -8.91 1.68 0.95
CA ILE A 81 -8.63 1.66 -0.49
C ILE A 81 -8.58 0.22 -1.01
N ILE A 82 -7.91 -0.71 -0.30
CA ILE A 82 -7.84 -2.11 -0.72
C ILE A 82 -9.21 -2.77 -0.68
N LEU A 83 -10.05 -2.45 0.32
CA LEU A 83 -11.43 -2.94 0.38
C LEU A 83 -12.23 -2.48 -0.84
N VAL A 84 -12.21 -1.19 -1.16
CA VAL A 84 -12.89 -0.64 -2.34
C VAL A 84 -12.33 -1.23 -3.63
N HIS A 85 -11.02 -1.40 -3.74
CA HIS A 85 -10.38 -2.02 -4.89
C HIS A 85 -10.85 -3.46 -5.11
N ILE A 86 -10.99 -4.25 -4.04
CA ILE A 86 -11.51 -5.62 -4.09
C ILE A 86 -12.98 -5.62 -4.50
N LEU A 87 -13.83 -4.79 -3.86
CA LEU A 87 -15.27 -4.73 -4.17
C LEU A 87 -15.52 -4.36 -5.64
N HIS A 88 -14.81 -3.36 -6.15
CA HIS A 88 -14.88 -2.95 -7.55
C HIS A 88 -14.30 -4.03 -8.49
N GLY A 89 -13.23 -4.72 -8.07
CA GLY A 89 -12.65 -5.84 -8.82
C GLY A 89 -13.58 -7.06 -8.93
N LEU A 90 -14.46 -7.25 -7.94
CA LEU A 90 -15.49 -8.29 -7.93
C LEU A 90 -16.80 -7.86 -8.61
N GLY A 91 -16.92 -6.60 -9.03
CA GLY A 91 -18.12 -6.05 -9.66
C GLY A 91 -19.31 -5.86 -8.72
N ILE A 92 -19.05 -5.74 -7.41
CA ILE A 92 -20.10 -5.49 -6.40
C ILE A 92 -20.52 -4.01 -6.41
N ILE A 93 -19.56 -3.11 -6.67
CA ILE A 93 -19.76 -1.66 -6.81
C ILE A 93 -19.01 -1.12 -8.03
#